data_AF-A0A1G7PZV5-F1
#
_entry.id   AF-A0A1G7PZV5-F1
#
_cell.length_a   1.000
_cell.length_b   1.000
_cell.length_c   1.000
_cell.angle_alpha   90.00
_cell.angle_beta   90.00
_cell.angle_gamma   90.00
#
_symmetry.space_group_name_H-M   'P 1'
#
loop_
_entity.id
_entity.type
_entity.pdbx_description
1 polymer ?
#
loop_
_entity_poly.entity_id
_entity_poly.type
_entity_poly.pdbx_seq_one_letter_code
_entity_poly.pdbx_strand_id
1 'polypeptide(L)'
;MPALIYLSLNSDHVRGQGWAVPTATDIAFAVGMLALLGRSIPVNVRIFLLALTIIDDISAVLIIAIFYTPPLQFSGFMVAILGVLAVFGFQRIGIDAAPLYVLPGPLV
;
A
#
# COMPACT_ATOMS: atom_id res chain seq x y z
N MET A 1 -6.37 15.28 -6.42
CA MET A 1 -6.02 16.25 -7.48
C MET A 1 -5.17 15.63 -8.60
N PRO A 2 -4.11 14.84 -8.34
CA PRO A 2 -3.28 14.25 -9.42
C PRO A 2 -4.05 13.36 -10.41
N ALA A 3 -4.96 12.52 -9.90
CA ALA A 3 -5.84 11.67 -10.72
C ALA A 3 -6.67 12.46 -11.75
N LEU A 4 -7.23 13.61 -11.34
CA LEU A 4 -8.06 14.44 -12.23
C LEU A 4 -7.24 15.07 -13.34
N ILE A 5 -6.01 15.50 -13.03
CA ILE A 5 -5.07 16.04 -14.02
C ILE A 5 -4.73 14.94 -15.03
N TYR A 6 -4.42 13.72 -14.56
CA TYR A 6 -4.12 12.59 -15.43
C TYR A 6 -5.27 12.24 -16.38
N LEU A 7 -6.50 12.17 -15.86
CA LEU A 7 -7.70 11.91 -16.65
C LEU A 7 -7.98 13.03 -17.67
N SER A 8 -7.72 14.29 -17.33
CA SER A 8 -7.88 15.41 -18.25
C SER A 8 -6.92 15.37 -19.45
N LEU A 9 -5.75 14.74 -19.27
CA LEU A 9 -4.73 14.59 -20.31
C LEU A 9 -4.87 13.26 -21.08
N ASN A 10 -5.57 12.28 -20.52
CA ASN A 10 -5.73 10.94 -21.08
C ASN A 10 -7.22 10.59 -21.26
N SER A 11 -7.81 11.17 -22.30
CA SER A 11 -9.21 10.96 -22.68
C SER A 11 -9.49 9.56 -23.24
N ASP A 12 -8.46 8.84 -23.70
CA ASP A 12 -8.59 7.49 -24.24
C ASP A 12 -8.93 6.48 -23.14
N HIS A 13 -9.95 5.64 -23.36
CA HIS A 13 -10.43 4.67 -22.37
C HIS A 13 -9.34 3.73 -21.84
N VAL A 14 -8.42 3.29 -22.70
CA VAL A 14 -7.34 2.37 -22.33
C VAL A 14 -6.29 3.06 -21.45
N ARG A 15 -6.02 4.35 -21.71
CA ARG A 15 -5.02 5.12 -20.95
C ARG A 15 -5.61 5.66 -19.64
N GLY A 16 -6.87 6.10 -19.66
CA GLY A 16 -7.59 6.59 -18.48
C GLY A 16 -7.75 5.54 -17.38
N GLN A 17 -7.63 4.26 -17.71
CA GLN A 17 -7.59 3.19 -16.71
C GLN A 17 -6.45 3.31 -15.73
N GLY A 18 -5.36 4.06 -15.99
CA GLY A 18 -4.21 4.21 -15.09
C GLY A 18 -4.27 5.37 -14.09
N TRP A 19 -5.45 5.94 -13.83
CA TRP A 19 -5.63 7.17 -13.06
C TRP A 19 -5.13 7.13 -11.60
N ALA A 20 -4.97 5.95 -11.00
CA ALA A 20 -4.47 5.77 -9.63
C ALA A 20 -2.94 5.69 -9.55
N VAL A 21 -2.25 5.51 -10.68
CA VAL A 21 -0.78 5.50 -10.75
C VAL A 21 -0.16 6.84 -10.29
N PRO A 22 -0.60 8.01 -10.77
CA PRO A 22 0.00 9.30 -10.38
C PRO A 22 -0.36 9.76 -8.96
N THR A 23 -1.22 9.03 -8.26
CA THR A 23 -1.55 9.33 -6.85
C THR A 23 -0.63 8.62 -5.86
N ALA A 24 0.18 7.64 -6.29
CA ALA A 24 1.11 6.96 -5.39
C ALA A 24 2.33 7.84 -5.07
N THR A 25 2.72 7.90 -3.80
CA THR A 25 3.89 8.66 -3.32
C THR A 25 4.97 7.70 -2.85
N ASP A 26 6.21 7.81 -3.35
CA ASP A 26 7.33 6.97 -2.90
C ASP A 26 7.80 7.35 -1.49
N ILE A 27 7.50 6.50 -0.50
CA ILE A 27 7.91 6.68 0.89
C ILE A 27 9.42 6.63 1.10
N ALA A 28 10.16 5.80 0.35
CA ALA A 28 11.60 5.67 0.52
C ALA A 28 12.31 6.97 0.08
N PHE A 29 11.85 7.54 -1.03
CA PHE A 29 12.32 8.85 -1.49
C PHE A 29 11.94 9.96 -0.50
N ALA A 30 10.69 10.00 -0.02
CA ALA A 30 10.22 11.01 0.93
C ALA A 30 11.00 10.97 2.26
N VAL A 31 11.19 9.77 2.83
CA VAL A 31 11.98 9.57 4.06
C VAL A 31 13.45 9.92 3.83
N GLY A 32 14.02 9.55 2.68
CA GLY A 32 15.39 9.94 2.30
C GLY A 32 15.57 11.45 2.21
N MET A 33 14.63 12.16 1.58
CA MET A 33 14.62 13.62 1.51
C MET A 33 14.47 14.27 2.89
N LEU A 34 13.61 13.73 3.77
CA LEU A 34 13.47 14.19 5.15
C LEU A 34 14.76 13.99 5.95
N ALA A 35 15.51 12.91 5.69
CA ALA A 35 16.80 12.66 6.31
C ALA A 35 17.87 13.66 5.85
N LEU A 36 17.90 14.00 4.55
CA LEU A 36 18.82 14.97 3.96
C LEU A 36 18.53 16.42 4.39
N LEU A 37 17.25 16.82 4.38
CA LEU A 37 16.80 18.15 4.81
C LEU A 37 16.84 18.32 6.32
N GLY A 38 16.87 17.20 7.06
CA GLY A 38 17.32 17.12 8.45
C GLY A 38 16.72 18.16 9.39
N ARG A 39 17.60 19.01 9.96
CA ARG A 39 17.32 19.97 11.05
C ARG A 39 16.51 21.20 10.61
N SER A 40 16.35 21.42 9.31
CA SER A 40 15.64 22.59 8.77
C SER A 40 14.12 22.48 8.90
N ILE A 41 13.60 21.29 9.20
CA ILE A 41 12.17 21.00 9.29
C ILE A 41 11.78 20.76 10.76
N PRO A 42 10.78 21.49 11.30
CA PRO A 42 10.25 21.26 12.64
C PRO A 42 9.77 19.82 12.84
N VAL A 43 9.95 19.28 14.05
CA VAL A 43 9.57 17.89 14.39
C VAL A 43 8.10 17.60 14.08
N ASN A 44 7.20 18.55 14.36
CA ASN A 44 5.77 18.41 14.09
C ASN A 44 5.47 18.23 12.60
N VAL A 45 6.17 18.95 11.73
CA VAL A 45 6.01 18.84 10.27
C VAL A 45 6.53 17.50 9.78
N ARG A 46 7.62 16.99 10.35
CA ARG A 46 8.15 15.66 10.00
C ARG A 46 7.16 14.55 10.32
N ILE A 47 6.57 14.56 11.52
CA ILE A 47 5.57 13.56 11.92
C ILE A 47 4.33 13.66 11.02
N PHE A 48 3.87 14.88 10.74
CA PHE A 48 2.75 15.10 9.83
C PHE A 48 3.02 14.55 8.43
N LEU A 49 4.20 14.84 7.85
CA LEU A 49 4.57 14.37 6.52
C LEU A 49 4.67 12.84 6.47
N LEU A 50 5.29 12.21 7.48
CA LEU A 50 5.36 10.74 7.57
C LEU A 50 3.95 10.11 7.65
N ALA A 51 3.06 10.66 8.47
CA ALA A 51 1.69 10.19 8.57
C ALA A 51 0.91 10.37 7.26
N LEU A 52 1.06 11.53 6.60
CA LEU A 52 0.44 11.80 5.30
C LEU A 52 0.91 10.80 4.25
N THR A 53 2.22 10.53 4.17
CA THR A 53 2.78 9.55 3.22
C THR A 53 2.21 8.15 3.46
N ILE A 54 2.09 7.71 4.71
CA ILE A 54 1.52 6.39 5.03
C ILE A 54 0.04 6.29 4.61
N ILE A 55 -0.76 7.32 4.90
CA ILE A 55 -2.18 7.34 4.54
C ILE A 55 -2.37 7.30 3.02
N ASP A 56 -1.55 8.06 2.30
CA ASP A 56 -1.60 8.12 0.83
C ASP A 56 -1.27 6.75 0.21
N ASP A 57 -0.22 6.06 0.70
CA ASP A 57 0.16 4.71 0.25
C ASP A 57 -0.96 3.68 0.50
N ILE A 58 -1.54 3.67 1.70
CA ILE A 58 -2.65 2.76 2.02
C ILE A 58 -3.85 3.03 1.11
N SER A 59 -4.17 4.30 0.87
CA SER A 59 -5.28 4.72 0.01
C SER A 59 -5.05 4.29 -1.45
N ALA A 60 -3.83 4.47 -1.96
CA ALA A 60 -3.44 4.07 -3.30
C ALA A 60 -3.55 2.56 -3.50
N VAL A 61 -2.99 1.75 -2.57
CA VAL A 61 -3.08 0.29 -2.62
C VAL A 61 -4.53 -0.19 -2.57
N LEU A 62 -5.37 0.42 -1.71
CA LEU A 62 -6.79 0.07 -1.63
C LEU A 62 -7.53 0.36 -2.94
N ILE A 63 -7.30 1.53 -3.54
CA ILE A 63 -7.90 1.89 -4.83
C ILE A 63 -7.49 0.89 -5.92
N ILE A 64 -6.21 0.54 -6.00
CA ILE A 64 -5.72 -0.44 -6.98
C ILE A 64 -6.38 -1.80 -6.73
N ALA A 65 -6.41 -2.27 -5.47
CA ALA A 65 -7.02 -3.56 -5.12
C ALA A 65 -8.52 -3.63 -5.42
N ILE A 66 -9.27 -2.54 -5.35
CA ILE A 66 -10.71 -2.55 -5.62
C ILE A 66 -11.03 -2.34 -7.11
N PHE A 67 -10.33 -1.42 -7.77
CA PHE A 67 -10.70 -0.97 -9.12
C PHE A 67 -9.91 -1.65 -10.25
N TYR A 68 -8.75 -2.24 -9.95
CA TYR A 68 -7.82 -2.79 -10.95
C TYR A 68 -7.66 -4.30 -10.82
N THR A 69 -8.32 -4.93 -9.85
CA THR A 69 -8.24 -6.38 -9.64
C THR A 69 -8.94 -7.13 -10.77
N PRO A 70 -8.22 -8.00 -11.50
CA PRO A 70 -8.84 -8.92 -12.45
C PRO A 70 -9.78 -9.91 -11.75
N PRO A 71 -10.58 -10.70 -12.50
CA PRO A 71 -11.41 -11.74 -11.92
C PRO A 71 -10.60 -12.67 -11.01
N LEU A 72 -10.99 -12.77 -9.74
CA LEU A 72 -10.30 -13.60 -8.76
C LEU A 72 -10.45 -15.07 -9.11
N GLN A 73 -9.33 -15.79 -9.13
CA GLN A 73 -9.35 -17.25 -9.21
C GLN A 73 -9.78 -17.82 -7.86
N PHE A 74 -10.82 -18.67 -7.85
CA PHE A 74 -11.38 -19.23 -6.62
C PHE A 74 -10.33 -20.00 -5.79
N SER A 75 -9.46 -20.75 -6.46
CA SER A 75 -8.36 -21.48 -5.83
C SER A 75 -7.39 -20.54 -5.10
N GLY A 76 -6.93 -19.47 -5.77
CA GLY A 76 -6.03 -18.49 -5.17
C GLY A 76 -6.66 -17.77 -3.97
N PHE A 77 -7.93 -17.40 -4.08
CA PHE A 77 -8.67 -16.76 -2.98
C PHE A 77 -8.77 -17.66 -1.73
N MET A 78 -8.97 -18.97 -1.91
CA MET A 78 -8.98 -19.92 -0.79
C MET A 78 -7.62 -20.03 -0.10
N VAL A 79 -6.53 -20.07 -0.87
CA VAL A 79 -5.17 -20.12 -0.30
C VAL A 79 -4.86 -18.85 0.50
N ALA A 80 -5.24 -17.67 -0.02
CA ALA A 80 -5.09 -16.41 0.69
C ALA A 80 -5.87 -16.36 2.02
N ILE A 81 -7.13 -16.84 2.03
CA ILE A 81 -7.92 -16.94 3.27
C ILE A 81 -7.23 -17.85 4.29
N LEU A 82 -6.72 -19.01 3.85
CA LEU A 82 -6.03 -19.94 4.74
C LEU A 82 -4.77 -19.31 5.34
N GLY A 83 -3.99 -18.56 4.56
CA GLY A 83 -2.83 -17.83 5.05
C GLY A 83 -3.20 -16.79 6.11
N VAL A 84 -4.25 -16.00 5.88
CA VAL A 84 -4.75 -15.01 6.86
C VAL A 84 -5.23 -15.70 8.15
N LEU A 85 -5.96 -16.81 8.04
CA LEU A 85 -6.42 -17.59 9.19
C LEU A 85 -5.26 -18.20 9.98
N ALA A 86 -4.19 -18.65 9.29
CA ALA A 86 -2.99 -19.17 9.94
C ALA A 86 -2.28 -18.06 10.75
N VAL A 87 -2.11 -16.87 10.17
CA VAL A 87 -1.56 -15.70 10.90
C VAL A 87 -2.42 -15.38 12.12
N PHE A 88 -3.74 -15.33 11.96
CA PHE A 88 -4.66 -15.04 13.07
C PHE A 88 -4.60 -16.13 14.15
N GLY A 89 -4.48 -17.40 13.75
CA GLY A 89 -4.28 -18.53 14.66
C GLY A 89 -2.99 -18.39 15.48
N PHE A 90 -1.88 -18.06 14.84
CA PHE A 90 -0.59 -17.82 15.53
C PHE A 90 -0.68 -16.67 16.53
N GLN A 91 -1.37 -15.58 16.18
CA GLN A 91 -1.60 -14.46 17.09
C GLN A 91 -2.43 -14.89 18.31
N ARG A 92 -3.47 -15.73 18.12
CA ARG A 92 -4.33 -16.22 19.21
C ARG A 92 -3.61 -17.21 20.13
N ILE A 93 -2.68 -17.99 19.60
CA ILE A 93 -1.87 -18.96 20.36
C ILE A 93 -0.74 -18.25 21.15
N GLY A 94 -0.48 -16.96 20.87
CA GLY A 94 0.55 -16.18 21.56
C GLY A 94 1.96 -16.50 21.04
N ILE A 95 2.09 -16.78 19.74
CA ILE A 95 3.39 -17.01 19.13
C ILE A 95 4.08 -15.66 18.90
N ASP A 96 5.17 -15.41 19.62
CA ASP A 96 5.98 -14.19 19.50
C ASP A 96 7.13 -14.32 18.47
N ALA A 97 7.29 -15.52 17.88
CA ALA A 97 8.33 -15.77 16.89
C ALA A 97 7.99 -15.12 15.54
N ALA A 98 8.57 -13.94 15.30
CA ALA A 98 8.52 -13.23 14.02
C ALA A 98 8.75 -14.10 12.76
N PRO A 99 9.72 -15.04 12.71
CA PRO A 99 9.93 -15.86 11.51
C PRO A 99 8.76 -16.79 11.19
N LEU A 100 7.93 -17.16 12.17
CA LEU A 100 6.80 -18.06 11.92
C LEU A 100 5.68 -17.37 11.12
N TYR A 101 5.56 -16.05 11.23
CA TYR A 101 4.60 -15.25 10.46
C TYR A 101 5.02 -15.07 8.99
N VAL A 102 6.28 -15.36 8.65
CA VAL A 102 6.76 -15.35 7.26
C VAL A 102 6.23 -16.57 6.49
N LEU A 103 6.00 -17.71 7.15
CA LEU A 103 5.53 -18.94 6.52
C LEU A 103 4.14 -18.85 5.86
N PRO A 104 3.11 -18.26 6.49
CA PRO A 104 1.82 -18.05 5.83
C PRO A 104 1.85 -16.90 4.83
N GLY A 105 2.86 -16.02 4.90
CA GLY A 105 3.05 -14.87 4.01
C GLY A 105 3.00 -15.21 2.51
N PRO A 106 3.81 -16.15 1.98
CA PRO A 106 3.81 -16.50 0.55
C PRO A 106 2.57 -17.30 0.09
N LEU A 107 1.66 -17.66 1.00
CA LEU A 107 0.36 -18.24 0.64
C LEU A 107 -0.71 -17.16 0.39
N VAL A 108 -0.49 -15.93 0.88
CA VAL A 108 -1.37 -14.77 0.68
C VAL A 108 -0.78 -13.87 -0.41
#